data_AF-A0A452IYV4-F1
#
_entry.id   AF-A0A452IYV4-F1
#
_cell.length_a   1.000
_cell.length_b   1.000
_cell.length_c   1.000
_cell.angle_alpha   90.00
_cell.angle_beta   90.00
_cell.angle_gamma   90.00
#
_symmetry.space_group_name_H-M   'P 1'
#
loop_
_entity.id
_entity.type
_entity.pdbx_description
1 polymer ?
#
loop_
_entity_poly.entity_id
_entity_poly.type
_entity_poly.pdbx_seq_one_letter_code
_entity_poly.pdbx_strand_id
1 'polypeptide(L)'
;MSQAAQDRALLKDLVNQMEQNHPLYANVREEVVEVNGVPVEGKIKGPRPYYVLRHNLLYRIEQIRGEEVEQLLVPRKHIRAVLELAHSHLFGGHLGVDKTLDRILRRFYWPGIHAEVQRYCASCPECQLHSPRPHLRAPLVPLPIIDVPFERIAMDIVGPLEKSAQGHQNVLVILDYAMQYPEAIPLRNSTSKAIAKELLQIFTRVGITKEILTDQGTPFMSKLMKDL
;
A
#
# COMPACT_ATOMS: atom_id res chain seq x y z
N MET A 1 -27.23 -32.29 45.33
CA MET A 1 -26.11 -31.36 45.06
C MET A 1 -26.72 -30.03 44.65
N SER A 2 -26.22 -28.88 45.10
CA SER A 2 -26.82 -27.58 44.78
C SER A 2 -26.68 -27.24 43.29
N GLN A 3 -27.61 -26.45 42.75
CA GLN A 3 -27.58 -25.92 41.38
C GLN A 3 -26.20 -25.30 41.05
N ALA A 4 -25.64 -24.55 42.01
CA ALA A 4 -24.30 -23.96 41.92
C ALA A 4 -23.16 -24.99 41.77
N ALA A 5 -23.31 -26.22 42.29
CA ALA A 5 -22.32 -27.29 42.14
C ALA A 5 -22.43 -27.99 40.78
N GLN A 6 -23.64 -28.09 40.22
CA GLN A 6 -23.86 -28.59 38.86
C GLN A 6 -23.40 -27.58 37.80
N ASP A 7 -23.69 -26.29 37.99
CA ASP A 7 -23.21 -25.21 37.13
C ASP A 7 -21.67 -25.14 37.15
N ARG A 8 -21.04 -25.37 38.30
CA ARG A 8 -19.57 -25.44 38.46
C ARG A 8 -18.95 -26.67 37.76
N ALA A 9 -19.68 -27.77 37.63
CA ALA A 9 -19.21 -28.98 36.94
C ALA A 9 -19.36 -28.86 35.41
N LEU A 10 -20.49 -28.33 34.95
CA LEU A 10 -20.73 -27.97 33.54
C LEU A 10 -19.73 -26.90 33.05
N LEU A 11 -19.41 -25.94 33.91
CA LEU A 11 -18.33 -24.97 33.70
C LEU A 11 -16.98 -25.68 33.50
N LYS A 12 -16.63 -26.67 34.32
CA LYS A 12 -15.35 -27.43 34.19
C LYS A 12 -15.25 -28.26 32.91
N ASP A 13 -16.35 -28.85 32.45
CA ASP A 13 -16.34 -29.68 31.23
C ASP A 13 -16.29 -28.84 29.94
N LEU A 14 -16.95 -27.69 29.90
CA LEU A 14 -16.82 -26.72 28.80
C LEU A 14 -15.46 -26.00 28.79
N VAL A 15 -14.92 -25.75 29.98
CA VAL A 15 -13.56 -25.27 30.23
C VAL A 15 -12.54 -26.21 29.59
N ASN A 16 -12.69 -27.53 29.76
CA ASN A 16 -11.87 -28.58 29.15
C ASN A 16 -11.99 -28.63 27.62
N GLN A 17 -13.16 -28.36 27.04
CA GLN A 17 -13.37 -28.36 25.59
C GLN A 17 -12.78 -27.14 24.87
N MET A 18 -12.63 -26.01 25.57
CA MET A 18 -11.90 -24.83 25.08
C MET A 18 -10.40 -24.86 25.41
N GLU A 19 -9.97 -25.78 26.30
CA GLU A 19 -8.66 -25.80 26.95
C GLU A 19 -7.50 -26.37 26.14
N GLN A 20 -7.73 -26.93 24.96
CA GLN A 20 -6.62 -27.48 24.16
C GLN A 20 -5.84 -26.38 23.43
N ASN A 21 -5.12 -25.53 24.20
CA ASN A 21 -3.90 -24.80 23.84
C ASN A 21 -3.98 -23.25 23.80
N HIS A 22 -4.32 -22.58 24.91
CA HIS A 22 -3.51 -21.39 25.26
C HIS A 22 -3.57 -20.97 26.75
N PRO A 23 -2.42 -20.86 27.44
CA PRO A 23 -2.34 -20.33 28.80
C PRO A 23 -2.75 -18.84 28.93
N LEU A 24 -2.98 -18.11 27.83
CA LEU A 24 -3.35 -16.69 27.91
C LEU A 24 -4.79 -16.46 28.37
N TYR A 25 -5.66 -17.47 28.24
CA TYR A 25 -7.07 -17.35 28.63
C TYR A 25 -7.34 -17.98 30.01
N ALA A 26 -6.35 -18.65 30.60
CA ALA A 26 -6.48 -19.24 31.93
C ALA A 26 -6.62 -18.15 33.00
N ASN A 27 -5.78 -17.12 32.95
CA ASN A 27 -5.80 -16.00 33.90
C ASN A 27 -7.07 -15.14 33.73
N VAL A 28 -7.53 -14.95 32.49
CA VAL A 28 -8.72 -14.13 32.18
C VAL A 28 -10.00 -14.72 32.79
N ARG A 29 -10.06 -16.04 32.99
CA ARG A 29 -11.20 -16.71 33.64
C ARG A 29 -11.33 -16.37 35.12
N GLU A 30 -10.20 -16.18 35.80
CA GLU A 30 -10.18 -15.73 37.20
C GLU A 30 -10.59 -14.26 37.35
N GLU A 31 -10.59 -13.50 36.26
CA GLU A 31 -10.99 -12.10 36.19
C GLU A 31 -12.45 -11.91 35.73
N VAL A 32 -13.19 -12.99 35.42
CA VAL A 32 -14.60 -12.90 35.01
C VAL A 32 -15.44 -12.36 36.14
N VAL A 33 -16.12 -11.24 35.91
CA VAL A 33 -16.95 -10.52 36.90
C VAL A 33 -18.44 -10.84 36.77
N GLU A 34 -18.87 -11.42 35.66
CA GLU A 34 -20.29 -11.72 35.36
C GLU A 34 -20.41 -13.01 34.54
N VAL A 35 -21.36 -13.88 34.89
CA VAL A 35 -21.68 -15.13 34.18
C VAL A 35 -23.17 -15.15 33.82
N ASN A 36 -23.48 -15.20 32.53
CA ASN A 36 -24.84 -15.20 31.97
C ASN A 36 -25.74 -14.10 32.56
N GLY A 37 -25.20 -12.90 32.78
CA GLY A 37 -25.91 -11.77 33.37
C GLY A 37 -25.93 -11.73 34.90
N VAL A 38 -25.39 -12.76 35.57
CA VAL A 38 -25.31 -12.83 37.02
C VAL A 38 -23.92 -12.38 37.48
N PRO A 39 -23.80 -11.32 38.31
CA PRO A 39 -22.53 -10.92 38.90
C PRO A 39 -21.92 -12.05 39.74
N VAL A 40 -20.61 -12.24 39.62
CA VAL A 40 -19.89 -13.23 40.43
C VAL A 40 -19.70 -12.67 41.84
N GLU A 41 -20.11 -13.43 42.86
CA GLU A 41 -20.00 -13.02 44.26
C GLU A 41 -18.55 -12.64 44.62
N GLY A 42 -18.39 -11.49 45.27
CA GLY A 42 -17.08 -10.95 45.66
C GLY A 42 -16.28 -10.28 44.53
N LYS A 43 -16.80 -10.20 43.30
CA LYS A 43 -16.15 -9.49 42.19
C LYS A 43 -16.93 -8.26 41.79
N ILE A 44 -16.20 -7.16 41.59
CA ILE A 44 -16.74 -5.85 41.20
C ILE A 44 -16.26 -5.55 39.79
N LYS A 45 -17.11 -4.90 38.97
CA LYS A 45 -16.71 -4.37 37.67
C LYS A 45 -15.66 -3.27 37.89
N GLY A 46 -14.38 -3.62 37.69
CA GLY A 46 -13.25 -2.69 37.77
C GLY A 46 -13.17 -1.75 36.56
N PRO A 47 -12.08 -0.97 36.42
CA PRO A 47 -11.82 -0.21 35.21
C PRO A 47 -11.78 -1.16 33.99
N ARG A 48 -12.17 -0.65 32.82
CA ARG A 48 -12.12 -1.41 31.57
C ARG A 48 -10.65 -1.66 31.15
N PRO A 49 -10.35 -2.80 30.51
CA PRO A 49 -11.28 -3.86 30.18
C PRO A 49 -11.64 -4.76 31.37
N TYR A 50 -12.84 -5.32 31.36
CA TYR A 50 -13.25 -6.42 32.25
C TYR A 50 -13.89 -7.55 31.45
N TYR A 51 -14.04 -8.73 32.07
CA TYR A 51 -14.43 -9.94 31.35
C TYR A 51 -15.76 -10.52 31.83
N VAL A 52 -16.58 -10.97 30.88
CA VAL A 52 -17.89 -11.58 31.15
C VAL A 52 -18.01 -12.89 30.38
N LEU A 53 -18.69 -13.87 30.97
CA LEU A 53 -18.97 -15.16 30.35
C LEU A 53 -20.43 -15.22 29.96
N ARG A 54 -20.75 -15.48 28.69
CA ARG A 54 -22.14 -15.57 28.20
C ARG A 54 -22.28 -16.76 27.27
N HIS A 55 -23.21 -17.67 27.53
CA HIS A 55 -23.44 -18.86 26.72
C HIS A 55 -22.14 -19.65 26.43
N ASN A 56 -21.29 -19.76 27.45
CA ASN A 56 -19.95 -20.36 27.39
C ASN A 56 -18.93 -19.69 26.47
N LEU A 57 -19.20 -18.46 26.04
CA LEU A 57 -18.28 -17.63 25.29
C LEU A 57 -17.75 -16.52 26.20
N LEU A 58 -16.43 -16.31 26.14
CA LEU A 58 -15.75 -15.30 26.93
C LEU A 58 -15.71 -13.99 26.16
N TYR A 59 -16.16 -12.91 26.80
CA TYR A 59 -16.20 -11.58 26.22
C TYR A 59 -15.34 -10.62 27.04
N ARG A 60 -14.65 -9.73 26.33
CA ARG A 60 -13.95 -8.56 26.87
C ARG A 60 -14.84 -7.35 26.65
N ILE A 61 -15.19 -6.67 27.74
CA ILE A 61 -15.90 -5.40 27.69
C ILE A 61 -14.87 -4.29 27.73
N GLU A 62 -14.85 -3.45 26.69
CA GLU A 62 -13.90 -2.35 26.52
C GLU A 62 -14.64 -1.09 26.10
N GLN A 63 -14.01 0.08 26.24
CA GLN A 63 -14.51 1.32 25.68
C GLN A 63 -13.67 1.77 24.49
N ILE A 64 -14.28 1.85 23.31
CA ILE A 64 -13.65 2.34 22.08
C ILE A 64 -14.37 3.61 21.65
N ARG A 65 -13.64 4.73 21.58
CA ARG A 65 -14.16 6.05 21.18
C ARG A 65 -15.40 6.50 21.97
N GLY A 66 -15.44 6.18 23.26
CA GLY A 66 -16.55 6.54 24.14
C GLY A 66 -17.69 5.52 24.17
N GLU A 67 -17.75 4.59 23.21
CA GLU A 67 -18.78 3.54 23.17
C GLU A 67 -18.29 2.27 23.88
N GLU A 68 -19.16 1.67 24.69
CA GLU A 68 -18.89 0.34 25.24
C GLU A 68 -19.03 -0.71 24.13
N VAL A 69 -17.98 -1.51 23.94
CA VAL A 69 -17.94 -2.60 22.97
C VAL A 69 -17.75 -3.91 23.70
N GLU A 70 -18.52 -4.91 23.26
CA GLU A 70 -18.41 -6.28 23.73
C GLU A 70 -17.66 -7.10 22.68
N GLN A 71 -16.47 -7.57 23.05
CA GLN A 71 -15.55 -8.26 22.16
C GLN A 71 -15.45 -9.74 22.51
N LEU A 72 -15.86 -10.63 21.62
CA LEU A 72 -15.66 -12.06 21.79
C LEU A 72 -14.16 -12.40 21.76
N LEU A 73 -13.68 -13.13 22.77
CA LEU A 73 -12.33 -13.68 22.77
C LEU A 73 -12.24 -14.81 21.75
N VAL A 74 -11.48 -14.60 20.68
CA VAL A 74 -11.38 -15.54 19.57
C VAL A 74 -10.28 -16.57 19.83
N PRO A 75 -10.59 -17.88 19.83
CA PRO A 75 -9.57 -18.93 19.89
C PRO A 75 -8.67 -18.90 18.64
N ARG A 76 -7.39 -19.26 18.79
CA ARG A 76 -6.39 -19.20 17.70
C ARG A 76 -6.84 -19.86 16.39
N LYS A 77 -7.55 -20.99 16.47
CA LYS A 77 -8.07 -21.72 15.30
C LYS A 77 -9.05 -20.91 14.44
N HIS A 78 -9.71 -19.89 15.01
CA HIS A 78 -10.72 -19.08 14.32
C HIS A 78 -10.22 -17.68 13.91
N ILE A 79 -9.04 -17.27 14.37
CA ILE A 79 -8.44 -15.98 14.04
C ILE A 79 -8.38 -15.77 12.52
N ARG A 80 -7.92 -16.78 11.76
CA ARG A 80 -7.81 -16.69 10.30
C ARG A 80 -9.15 -16.37 9.64
N ALA A 81 -10.23 -17.00 10.09
CA ALA A 81 -11.56 -16.75 9.56
C ALA A 81 -12.03 -15.32 9.85
N VAL A 82 -11.72 -14.78 11.04
CA VAL A 82 -12.03 -13.40 11.39
C VAL A 82 -11.23 -12.40 10.53
N LEU A 83 -9.95 -12.66 10.31
CA LEU A 83 -9.09 -11.84 9.44
C LEU A 83 -9.60 -11.84 8.00
N GLU A 84 -9.94 -13.01 7.47
CA GLU A 84 -10.51 -13.17 6.12
C GLU A 84 -11.82 -12.39 5.99
N LEU A 85 -12.74 -12.54 6.95
CA LEU A 85 -14.01 -11.81 6.95
C LEU A 85 -13.82 -10.29 7.04
N ALA A 86 -12.86 -9.83 7.84
CA ALA A 86 -12.66 -8.40 8.10
C ALA A 86 -11.90 -7.68 6.98
N HIS A 87 -11.06 -8.40 6.23
CA HIS A 87 -10.19 -7.81 5.20
C HIS A 87 -10.51 -8.31 3.79
N SER A 88 -10.45 -9.63 3.54
CA SER A 88 -10.50 -10.23 2.19
C SER A 88 -11.91 -10.50 1.67
N HIS A 89 -12.90 -10.65 2.56
CA HIS A 89 -14.27 -10.90 2.16
C HIS A 89 -14.87 -9.70 1.42
N LEU A 90 -15.99 -9.90 0.71
CA LEU A 90 -16.68 -8.85 -0.04
C LEU A 90 -17.00 -7.61 0.81
N PHE A 91 -17.42 -7.82 2.06
CA PHE A 91 -17.65 -6.74 3.03
C PHE A 91 -16.37 -6.20 3.68
N GLY A 92 -15.28 -6.95 3.56
CA GLY A 92 -13.92 -6.66 3.99
C GLY A 92 -13.31 -5.49 3.21
N GLY A 93 -13.34 -5.59 1.89
CA GLY A 93 -12.96 -4.52 0.97
C GLY A 93 -11.48 -4.17 0.95
N HIS A 94 -10.59 -5.07 1.41
CA HIS A 94 -9.13 -4.89 1.37
C HIS A 94 -8.64 -3.58 2.01
N LEU A 95 -9.33 -3.13 3.06
CA LEU A 95 -8.97 -1.90 3.75
C LEU A 95 -7.62 -2.05 4.47
N GLY A 96 -6.93 -0.92 4.66
CA GLY A 96 -5.66 -0.88 5.37
C GLY A 96 -5.77 -1.31 6.83
N VAL A 97 -4.60 -1.56 7.44
CA VAL A 97 -4.43 -2.15 8.78
C VAL A 97 -5.35 -1.52 9.83
N ASP A 98 -5.36 -0.19 9.94
CA ASP A 98 -6.14 0.51 10.97
C ASP A 98 -7.65 0.31 10.83
N LYS A 99 -8.16 0.30 9.59
CA LYS A 99 -9.59 0.09 9.32
C LYS A 99 -10.01 -1.36 9.54
N THR A 100 -9.16 -2.31 9.12
CA THR A 100 -9.38 -3.74 9.39
C THR A 100 -9.38 -3.99 10.90
N LEU A 101 -8.44 -3.38 11.62
CA LEU A 101 -8.36 -3.49 13.07
C LEU A 101 -9.58 -2.87 13.77
N ASP A 102 -9.99 -1.64 13.43
CA ASP A 102 -11.17 -0.99 14.00
C ASP A 102 -12.42 -1.87 13.83
N ARG A 103 -12.58 -2.48 12.65
CA ARG A 103 -13.68 -3.40 12.38
C ARG A 103 -13.65 -4.64 13.27
N ILE A 104 -12.47 -5.26 13.45
CA ILE A 104 -12.34 -6.45 14.28
C ILE A 104 -12.60 -6.11 15.74
N LEU A 105 -11.99 -5.03 16.25
CA LEU A 105 -12.12 -4.59 17.64
C LEU A 105 -13.54 -4.15 18.02
N ARG A 106 -14.46 -3.94 17.07
CA ARG A 106 -15.87 -3.72 17.42
C ARG A 106 -16.57 -4.98 17.95
N ARG A 107 -16.04 -6.17 17.71
CA ARG A 107 -16.73 -7.45 18.01
C ARG A 107 -15.83 -8.58 18.50
N PHE A 108 -14.53 -8.49 18.28
CA PHE A 108 -13.59 -9.58 18.53
C PHE A 108 -12.31 -9.05 19.16
N TYR A 109 -11.68 -9.90 19.97
CA TYR A 109 -10.38 -9.62 20.55
C TYR A 109 -9.56 -10.89 20.69
N TRP A 110 -8.26 -10.75 20.48
CA TRP A 110 -7.28 -11.71 20.97
C TRP A 110 -5.96 -10.99 21.25
N PRO A 111 -5.12 -11.56 22.12
CA PRO A 111 -3.82 -11.00 22.42
C PRO A 111 -2.90 -11.02 21.18
N GLY A 112 -2.25 -9.89 20.88
CA GLY A 112 -1.41 -9.75 19.68
C GLY A 112 -2.16 -9.43 18.39
N ILE A 113 -3.47 -9.12 18.46
CA ILE A 113 -4.32 -8.78 17.31
C ILE A 113 -3.69 -7.76 16.35
N HIS A 114 -3.08 -6.68 16.85
CA HIS A 114 -2.41 -5.69 16.01
C HIS A 114 -1.36 -6.30 15.07
N ALA A 115 -0.45 -7.11 15.63
CA ALA A 115 0.63 -7.75 14.87
C ALA A 115 0.10 -8.80 13.90
N GLU A 116 -1.02 -9.46 14.20
CA GLU A 116 -1.66 -10.42 13.30
C GLU A 116 -2.39 -9.74 12.15
N VAL A 117 -3.16 -8.68 12.41
CA VAL A 117 -3.82 -7.88 11.36
C VAL A 117 -2.77 -7.27 10.42
N GLN A 118 -1.71 -6.67 10.98
CA GLN A 118 -0.62 -6.09 10.19
C GLN A 118 0.03 -7.14 9.26
N ARG A 119 0.37 -8.31 9.80
CA ARG A 119 0.95 -9.41 9.01
C ARG A 119 -0.01 -9.89 7.92
N TYR A 120 -1.29 -10.03 8.24
CA TYR A 120 -2.31 -10.48 7.29
C TYR A 120 -2.45 -9.51 6.11
N CYS A 121 -2.66 -8.21 6.38
CA CYS A 121 -2.76 -7.18 5.33
C CYS A 121 -1.48 -7.09 4.50
N ALA A 122 -0.29 -7.20 5.12
CA ALA A 122 0.99 -7.19 4.40
C ALA A 122 1.18 -8.43 3.50
N SER A 123 0.57 -9.57 3.85
CA SER A 123 0.64 -10.81 3.06
C SER A 123 -0.45 -10.94 1.98
N CYS A 124 -1.43 -10.04 1.93
CA CYS A 124 -2.56 -10.11 0.99
C CYS A 124 -2.10 -9.84 -0.47
N PRO A 125 -2.23 -10.81 -1.40
CA PRO A 125 -1.77 -10.66 -2.78
C PRO A 125 -2.44 -9.50 -3.51
N GLU A 126 -3.75 -9.32 -3.32
CA GLU A 126 -4.53 -8.26 -3.95
C GLU A 126 -4.04 -6.89 -3.48
N CYS A 127 -3.80 -6.73 -2.18
CA CYS A 127 -3.23 -5.50 -1.64
C CYS A 127 -1.80 -5.28 -2.15
N GLN A 128 -0.95 -6.30 -2.20
CA GLN A 128 0.45 -6.13 -2.64
C GLN A 128 0.59 -5.77 -4.12
N LEU A 129 -0.40 -6.16 -4.95
CA LEU A 129 -0.46 -5.85 -6.37
C LEU A 129 -0.97 -4.42 -6.63
N HIS A 130 -1.99 -3.98 -5.89
CA HIS A 130 -2.70 -2.73 -6.18
C HIS A 130 -2.33 -1.56 -5.26
N SER A 131 -1.73 -1.82 -4.10
CA SER A 131 -1.43 -0.75 -3.15
C SER A 131 -0.38 0.19 -3.74
N PRO A 132 -0.61 1.51 -3.70
CA PRO A 132 0.39 2.48 -4.11
C PRO A 132 1.59 2.34 -3.17
N ARG A 133 2.70 1.83 -3.70
CA ARG A 133 3.94 1.80 -2.94
C ARG A 133 4.45 3.24 -2.87
N PRO A 134 4.84 3.75 -1.69
CA PRO A 134 5.57 5.01 -1.66
C PRO A 134 6.79 4.83 -2.56
N HIS A 135 6.82 5.57 -3.67
CA HIS A 135 7.97 5.55 -4.55
C HIS A 135 9.16 6.01 -3.71
N LEU A 136 10.08 5.10 -3.40
CA LEU A 136 11.43 5.45 -3.00
C LEU A 136 12.02 6.16 -4.21
N ARG A 137 11.78 7.47 -4.33
CA ARG A 137 12.37 8.27 -5.39
C ARG A 137 13.87 8.23 -5.13
N ALA A 138 14.62 7.72 -6.10
CA ALA A 138 16.07 7.85 -6.05
C ALA A 138 16.41 9.34 -5.85
N PRO A 139 17.47 9.66 -5.08
CA PRO A 139 17.95 11.03 -4.99
C PRO A 139 18.19 11.59 -6.41
N LEU A 140 17.77 12.83 -6.64
CA LEU A 140 18.06 13.50 -7.90
C LEU A 140 19.58 13.65 -8.02
N VAL A 141 20.13 13.17 -9.12
CA VAL A 141 21.55 13.34 -9.44
C VAL A 141 21.69 14.56 -10.35
N PRO A 142 22.48 15.58 -9.97
CA PRO A 142 22.71 16.72 -10.84
C PRO A 142 23.48 16.28 -12.08
N LEU A 143 23.13 16.86 -13.22
CA LEU A 143 23.89 16.67 -14.46
C LEU A 143 25.26 17.37 -14.35
N PRO A 144 26.31 16.85 -15.04
CA PRO A 144 27.60 17.53 -15.07
C PRO A 144 27.45 18.91 -15.72
N ILE A 145 28.28 19.85 -15.28
CA ILE A 145 28.36 21.19 -15.89
C ILE A 145 29.03 21.02 -17.25
N ILE A 146 28.35 21.50 -18.30
CA ILE A 146 28.87 21.57 -19.66
C ILE A 146 29.21 23.02 -19.93
N ASP A 147 30.45 23.31 -20.31
CA ASP A 147 30.99 24.66 -20.51
C ASP A 147 31.27 25.00 -21.97
N VAL A 148 31.33 23.99 -22.85
CA VAL A 148 31.50 24.19 -24.30
C VAL A 148 30.14 24.20 -25.00
N PRO A 149 29.81 25.26 -25.76
CA PRO A 149 28.58 25.34 -26.53
C PRO A 149 28.43 24.19 -27.52
N PHE A 150 27.24 23.59 -27.56
CA PHE A 150 26.88 22.47 -28.43
C PHE A 150 27.73 21.21 -28.23
N GLU A 151 28.53 21.10 -27.16
CA GLU A 151 29.22 19.86 -26.82
C GLU A 151 28.23 18.75 -26.44
N ARG A 152 27.21 19.12 -25.66
CA ARG A 152 26.09 18.24 -25.30
C ARG A 152 24.78 18.94 -25.59
N ILE A 153 23.93 18.28 -26.36
CA ILE A 153 22.57 18.74 -26.65
C ILE A 153 21.53 17.76 -26.10
N ALA A 154 20.40 18.27 -25.61
CA ALA A 154 19.20 17.46 -25.43
C ALA A 154 18.31 17.59 -26.67
N MET A 155 17.65 16.51 -27.09
CA MET A 155 16.65 16.52 -28.15
C MET A 155 15.35 15.88 -27.70
N ASP A 156 14.24 16.45 -28.13
CA ASP A 156 12.90 15.93 -27.91
C ASP A 156 11.99 16.23 -29.11
N ILE A 157 10.88 15.51 -29.25
CA ILE A 157 9.89 15.72 -30.30
C ILE A 157 8.55 16.08 -29.65
N VAL A 158 8.07 17.28 -29.94
CA VAL A 158 6.73 17.71 -29.57
C VAL A 158 5.76 17.38 -30.69
N GLY A 159 4.76 16.56 -30.40
CA GLY A 159 3.67 16.26 -31.33
C GLY A 159 2.93 14.96 -31.04
N PRO A 160 1.95 14.60 -31.88
CA PRO A 160 1.50 15.35 -33.06
C PRO A 160 0.70 16.62 -32.69
N LEU A 161 0.99 17.73 -33.36
CA LEU A 161 0.29 19.00 -33.28
C LEU A 161 -0.72 19.15 -34.43
N GLU A 162 -1.58 20.16 -34.33
CA GLU A 162 -2.41 20.57 -35.46
C GLU A 162 -1.54 20.88 -36.69
N LYS A 163 -1.98 20.38 -37.84
CA LYS A 163 -1.20 20.48 -39.06
C LYS A 163 -1.17 21.93 -39.54
N SER A 164 0.02 22.50 -39.63
CA SER A 164 0.20 23.82 -40.23
C SER A 164 -0.15 23.83 -41.72
N ALA A 165 -0.35 25.02 -42.29
CA ALA A 165 -0.60 25.19 -43.73
C ALA A 165 0.52 24.58 -44.62
N GLN A 166 1.75 24.53 -44.11
CA GLN A 166 2.91 23.93 -44.78
C GLN A 166 3.06 22.41 -44.52
N GLY A 167 2.14 21.83 -43.74
CA GLY A 167 2.07 20.39 -43.49
C GLY A 167 2.92 19.88 -42.33
N HIS A 168 3.51 20.76 -41.51
CA HIS A 168 4.24 20.37 -40.31
C HIS A 168 3.29 19.97 -39.18
N GLN A 169 3.60 18.88 -38.49
CA GLN A 169 2.80 18.31 -37.40
C GLN A 169 3.63 17.95 -36.16
N ASN A 170 4.95 18.08 -36.21
CA ASN A 170 5.82 17.86 -35.06
C ASN A 170 6.85 18.97 -35.00
N VAL A 171 7.48 19.16 -33.84
CA VAL A 171 8.61 20.06 -33.66
C VAL A 171 9.74 19.27 -33.03
N LEU A 172 10.90 19.22 -33.69
CA LEU A 172 12.14 18.77 -33.07
C LEU A 172 12.67 19.91 -32.23
N VAL A 173 12.73 19.70 -30.93
CA VAL A 173 13.30 20.65 -29.97
C VAL A 173 14.72 20.18 -29.65
N ILE A 174 15.68 21.09 -29.75
CA ILE A 174 17.06 20.87 -29.34
C ILE A 174 17.43 21.94 -28.32
N LEU A 175 18.09 21.53 -27.23
CA LEU A 175 18.57 22.42 -26.19
C LEU A 175 20.06 22.18 -25.98
N ASP A 176 20.86 23.24 -26.12
CA ASP A 176 22.26 23.21 -25.73
C ASP A 176 22.40 23.28 -24.20
N TYR A 177 23.19 22.38 -23.60
CA TYR A 177 23.38 22.35 -22.14
C TYR A 177 24.25 23.49 -21.61
N ALA A 178 25.22 24.00 -22.39
CA ALA A 178 26.13 25.02 -21.92
C ALA A 178 25.46 26.41 -21.88
N MET A 179 24.79 26.79 -22.96
CA MET A 179 24.17 28.11 -23.11
C MET A 179 22.69 28.13 -22.77
N GLN A 180 22.06 26.97 -22.55
CA GLN A 180 20.60 26.85 -22.45
C GLN A 180 19.89 27.42 -23.69
N TYR A 181 20.54 27.32 -24.86
CA TYR A 181 20.04 27.86 -26.12
C TYR A 181 19.05 26.88 -26.77
N PRO A 182 17.78 27.28 -26.99
CA PRO A 182 16.77 26.42 -27.61
C PRO A 182 16.70 26.60 -29.12
N GLU A 183 16.59 25.50 -29.84
CA GLU A 183 16.33 25.44 -31.28
C GLU A 183 15.05 24.62 -31.52
N ALA A 184 14.09 25.16 -32.26
CA ALA A 184 12.82 24.51 -32.55
C ALA A 184 12.64 24.36 -34.07
N ILE A 185 12.59 23.12 -34.54
CA ILE A 185 12.60 22.81 -35.97
C ILE A 185 11.28 22.12 -36.35
N PRO A 186 10.47 22.72 -37.24
CA PRO A 186 9.20 22.13 -37.64
C PRO A 186 9.42 20.90 -38.53
N LEU A 187 8.75 19.80 -38.19
CA LEU A 187 8.83 18.52 -38.90
C LEU A 187 7.46 18.13 -39.47
N ARG A 188 7.44 17.68 -40.73
CA ARG A 188 6.23 17.09 -41.36
C ARG A 188 5.95 15.67 -40.86
N ASN A 189 7.00 14.95 -40.50
CA ASN A 189 6.94 13.66 -39.83
C ASN A 189 8.15 13.51 -38.90
N SER A 190 8.01 12.71 -37.86
CA SER A 190 9.05 12.43 -36.87
C SER A 190 9.90 11.20 -37.24
N THR A 191 10.12 10.93 -38.53
CA THR A 191 10.96 9.79 -38.92
C THR A 191 12.43 10.07 -38.63
N SER A 192 13.20 9.03 -38.32
CA SER A 192 14.65 9.14 -38.09
C SER A 192 15.38 9.84 -39.25
N LYS A 193 14.92 9.60 -40.49
CA LYS A 193 15.50 10.24 -41.68
C LYS A 193 15.25 11.75 -41.72
N ALA A 194 14.06 12.20 -41.33
CA ALA A 194 13.75 13.62 -41.26
C ALA A 194 14.61 14.29 -40.18
N ILE A 195 14.70 13.68 -38.99
CA ILE A 195 15.51 14.18 -37.87
C ILE A 195 16.99 14.25 -38.24
N ALA A 196 17.56 13.17 -38.80
CA ALA A 196 18.94 13.12 -39.27
C ALA A 196 19.29 14.24 -40.25
N LYS A 197 18.36 14.57 -41.17
CA LYS A 197 18.54 15.65 -42.13
C LYS A 197 18.61 17.02 -41.45
N GLU A 198 17.75 17.26 -40.46
CA GLU A 198 17.75 18.52 -39.72
C GLU A 198 18.97 18.65 -38.80
N LEU A 199 19.42 17.54 -38.19
CA LEU A 199 20.67 17.51 -37.42
C LEU A 199 21.89 17.88 -38.26
N LEU A 200 22.02 17.30 -39.46
CA LEU A 200 23.11 17.67 -40.37
C LEU A 200 23.11 19.17 -40.67
N GLN A 201 21.94 19.79 -40.86
CA GLN A 201 21.83 21.23 -41.08
C GLN A 201 22.19 22.08 -39.85
N ILE A 202 22.03 21.54 -38.64
CA ILE A 202 22.47 22.21 -37.42
C ILE A 202 23.99 22.09 -37.29
N PHE A 203 24.55 20.92 -37.56
CA PHE A 203 25.99 20.68 -37.43
C PHE A 203 26.83 21.55 -38.37
N THR A 204 26.28 21.95 -39.52
CA THR A 204 26.95 22.92 -40.39
C THR A 204 27.05 24.33 -39.80
N ARG A 205 26.19 24.68 -38.83
CA ARG A 205 26.19 25.99 -38.16
C ARG A 205 26.98 26.00 -36.87
N VAL A 206 26.87 24.93 -36.08
CA VAL A 206 27.37 24.89 -34.70
C VAL A 206 28.54 23.91 -34.50
N GLY A 207 28.88 23.13 -35.52
CA GLY A 207 29.83 22.03 -35.41
C GLY A 207 29.17 20.71 -35.01
N ILE A 208 29.98 19.65 -34.95
CA ILE A 208 29.54 18.31 -34.56
C ILE A 208 29.53 18.23 -33.03
N THR A 209 28.37 17.90 -32.46
CA THR A 209 28.19 17.63 -31.03
C THR A 209 28.90 16.34 -30.62
N LYS A 210 29.42 16.29 -29.39
CA LYS A 210 30.02 15.08 -28.83
C LYS A 210 28.98 14.15 -28.21
N GLU A 211 27.87 14.71 -27.73
CA GLU A 211 26.84 13.95 -27.04
C GLU A 211 25.44 14.49 -27.32
N ILE A 212 24.54 13.57 -27.63
CA ILE A 212 23.13 13.85 -27.85
C ILE A 212 22.33 13.05 -26.82
N LEU A 213 21.63 13.75 -25.93
CA LEU A 213 20.72 13.16 -24.96
C LEU A 213 19.30 13.19 -25.51
N THR A 214 18.67 12.02 -25.64
CA THR A 214 17.27 11.88 -26.05
C THR A 214 16.52 11.01 -25.08
N ASP A 215 15.19 11.00 -25.19
CA ASP A 215 14.40 9.90 -24.64
C ASP A 215 14.65 8.61 -25.47
N GLN A 216 14.01 7.50 -25.06
CA GLN A 216 14.04 6.25 -25.83
C GLN A 216 12.96 6.21 -26.91
N GLY A 217 12.59 7.36 -27.47
CA GLY A 217 11.62 7.46 -28.56
C GLY A 217 12.08 6.67 -29.78
N THR A 218 11.14 5.95 -30.40
CA THR A 218 11.40 5.11 -31.58
C THR A 218 12.22 5.82 -32.68
N PRO A 219 11.98 7.11 -33.00
CA PRO A 219 12.77 7.82 -34.02
C PRO A 219 14.26 7.94 -33.69
N PHE A 220 14.61 8.09 -32.41
CA PHE A 220 16.00 8.27 -31.95
C PHE A 220 16.75 6.93 -31.84
N MET A 221 16.04 5.82 -31.62
CA MET A 221 16.65 4.51 -31.40
C MET A 221 17.03 3.75 -32.70
N SER A 222 16.77 4.33 -33.87
CA SER A 222 17.05 3.70 -35.17
C SER A 222 18.54 3.51 -35.44
N LYS A 223 18.89 2.55 -36.31
CA LYS A 223 20.28 2.36 -36.77
C LYS A 223 20.84 3.63 -37.43
N LEU A 224 20.03 4.33 -38.23
CA LEU A 224 20.43 5.57 -38.88
C LEU A 224 20.91 6.62 -37.86
N MET A 225 20.22 6.77 -36.73
CA MET A 225 20.60 7.74 -35.70
C MET A 225 21.84 7.30 -34.91
N LYS A 226 22.08 5.99 -34.80
CA LYS A 226 23.30 5.44 -34.17
C LYS A 226 24.54 5.58 -35.06
N ASP A 227 24.34 5.54 -36.38
CA ASP A 227 25.41 5.64 -37.37
C ASP A 227 25.78 7.12 -37.71
N LEU A 228 25.01 8.09 -37.19
CA LEU A 228 25.12 9.52 -37.46
C LEU A 228 26.13 10.18 -36.50
#